data_AF-A0A6C7DUG3-F1
#
_entry.id   AF-A0A6C7DUG3-F1
#
_cell.length_a   1.000
_cell.length_b   1.000
_cell.length_c   1.000
_cell.angle_alpha   90.00
_cell.angle_beta   90.00
_cell.angle_gamma   90.00
#
_symmetry.space_group_name_H-M   'P 1'
#
loop_
_entity.id
_entity.type
_entity.pdbx_description
1 polymer ?
#
loop_
_entity_poly.entity_id
_entity_poly.type
_entity_poly.pdbx_seq_one_letter_code
_entity_poly.pdbx_strand_id
1 'polypeptide(L)'
;MERAAAPHRPKRTMRCPIPSWFADLQSDVANQLAAANVEVDRELREVDGARVSIAAAKVDLFAAQRAMAPFQPSLDQARQDVKNAQQEMWSAHRRLERSGRVKRRAARRDAKRADEELRLVNERLGEAKTLAAPAQQKIDASRAAIDRGESSISTLRTIYRWSGNEIRLDRLAELDSALLTWREWAAGELAGDIELSRSVDIMKANENPEWQQPLAYLTEAATDWPEHSRQALRPHLQVGPPTVRRGLGIDW
;
A
#
# COMPACT_ATOMS: atom_id res chain seq x y z
N MET A 1 5.45 -12.14 -62.59
CA MET A 1 5.18 -12.71 -61.25
C MET A 1 6.50 -12.76 -60.50
N GLU A 2 6.86 -11.70 -59.80
CA GLU A 2 8.05 -11.66 -58.94
C GLU A 2 7.78 -12.45 -57.65
N ARG A 3 8.59 -13.47 -57.39
CA ARG A 3 8.61 -14.16 -56.10
C ARG A 3 9.42 -13.31 -55.13
N ALA A 4 8.76 -12.65 -54.19
CA ALA A 4 9.41 -12.00 -53.07
C ALA A 4 10.23 -13.06 -52.29
N ALA A 5 11.55 -12.88 -52.26
CA ALA A 5 12.44 -13.69 -51.44
C ALA A 5 12.06 -13.47 -49.97
N ALA A 6 11.71 -14.53 -49.26
CA ALA A 6 11.44 -14.47 -47.82
C ALA A 6 12.66 -13.85 -47.11
N PRO A 7 12.48 -12.84 -46.24
CA PRO A 7 13.61 -12.23 -45.53
C PRO A 7 14.37 -13.32 -44.79
N HIS A 8 15.69 -13.39 -45.03
CA HIS A 8 16.58 -14.29 -44.33
C HIS A 8 16.45 -14.03 -42.83
N ARG A 9 15.76 -14.93 -42.12
CA ARG A 9 15.82 -14.94 -40.66
C ARG A 9 17.27 -15.24 -40.30
N PRO A 10 17.98 -14.35 -39.58
CA PRO A 10 19.32 -14.65 -39.11
C PRO A 10 19.24 -15.96 -38.33
N LYS A 11 20.12 -16.92 -38.69
CA LYS A 11 20.22 -18.17 -37.96
C LYS A 11 20.58 -17.81 -36.52
N ARG A 12 19.72 -18.21 -35.58
CA ARG A 12 19.94 -18.04 -34.15
C ARG A 12 21.16 -18.89 -33.79
N THR A 13 22.29 -18.23 -33.55
CA THR A 13 23.49 -18.90 -33.06
C THR A 13 23.46 -18.80 -31.55
N MET A 14 23.40 -19.96 -30.88
CA MET A 14 23.51 -20.04 -29.43
C MET A 14 24.80 -19.35 -28.98
N ARG A 15 24.71 -18.43 -28.01
CA ARG A 15 25.85 -17.67 -27.51
C ARG A 15 26.60 -18.48 -26.45
N CYS A 16 25.90 -19.02 -25.47
CA CYS A 16 26.50 -19.88 -24.46
C CYS A 16 25.59 -21.08 -24.13
N PRO A 17 26.15 -22.20 -23.66
CA PRO A 17 25.34 -23.31 -23.18
C PRO A 17 24.58 -22.89 -21.92
N ILE A 18 23.27 -23.17 -21.91
CA ILE A 18 22.43 -22.97 -20.72
C ILE A 18 22.75 -24.10 -19.73
N PRO A 19 23.17 -23.81 -18.48
CA PRO A 19 23.45 -24.84 -17.50
C PRO A 19 22.23 -25.69 -17.17
N SER A 20 22.43 -26.97 -16.86
CA SER A 20 21.32 -27.90 -16.55
C SER A 20 20.55 -27.50 -15.29
N TRP A 21 21.21 -26.84 -14.32
CA TRP A 21 20.60 -26.34 -13.08
C TRP A 21 19.81 -25.04 -13.28
N PHE A 22 19.88 -24.39 -14.45
CA PHE A 22 19.24 -23.09 -14.67
C PHE A 22 17.72 -23.15 -14.52
N ALA A 23 17.10 -24.25 -14.97
CA ALA A 23 15.66 -24.46 -14.81
C ALA A 23 15.26 -24.56 -13.34
N ASP A 24 16.09 -25.20 -12.50
CA ASP A 24 15.86 -25.31 -11.06
C ASP A 24 15.95 -23.93 -10.40
N LEU A 25 16.96 -23.12 -10.75
CA LEU A 25 17.07 -21.73 -10.28
C LEU A 25 15.86 -20.89 -10.68
N GLN A 26 15.40 -20.96 -11.94
CA GLN A 26 14.19 -20.25 -12.37
C GLN A 26 12.97 -20.72 -11.58
N SER A 27 12.84 -22.02 -11.33
CA SER A 27 11.76 -22.56 -10.52
C SER A 27 11.80 -22.06 -9.08
N ASP A 28 12.99 -21.98 -8.47
CA ASP A 28 13.16 -21.49 -7.10
C ASP A 28 12.80 -20.01 -6.98
N VAL A 29 13.25 -19.18 -7.93
CA VAL A 29 12.89 -17.76 -8.00
C VAL A 29 11.38 -17.59 -8.19
N ALA A 30 10.77 -18.36 -9.10
CA ALA A 30 9.33 -18.33 -9.32
C ALA A 30 8.53 -18.76 -8.08
N ASN A 31 9.00 -19.79 -7.37
CA ASN A 31 8.40 -20.24 -6.11
C ASN A 31 8.49 -19.16 -5.02
N GLN A 32 9.66 -18.51 -4.87
CA GLN A 32 9.81 -17.40 -3.93
C GLN A 32 8.95 -16.19 -4.31
N LEU A 33 8.84 -15.88 -5.60
CA LEU A 33 7.98 -14.81 -6.11
C LEU A 33 6.51 -15.09 -5.82
N ALA A 34 6.05 -16.32 -6.04
CA ALA A 34 4.69 -16.75 -5.71
C ALA A 34 4.42 -16.64 -4.19
N ALA A 35 5.37 -17.05 -3.35
CA ALA A 35 5.25 -16.91 -1.90
C ALA A 35 5.19 -15.44 -1.46
N ALA A 36 6.03 -14.56 -2.02
CA ALA A 36 6.02 -13.13 -1.74
C ALA A 36 4.70 -12.48 -2.17
N ASN A 37 4.15 -12.87 -3.33
CA ASN A 37 2.85 -12.40 -3.80
C ASN A 37 1.73 -12.76 -2.83
N VAL A 38 1.72 -13.99 -2.31
CA VAL A 38 0.70 -14.43 -1.34
C VAL A 38 0.75 -13.60 -0.07
N GLU A 39 1.94 -13.22 0.40
CA GLU A 39 2.10 -12.38 1.59
C GLU A 39 1.59 -10.96 1.33
N VAL A 40 2.04 -10.30 0.25
CA VAL A 40 1.56 -8.95 -0.10
C VAL A 40 0.04 -8.93 -0.31
N ASP A 41 -0.51 -9.94 -0.99
CA ASP A 41 -1.95 -10.11 -1.16
C ASP A 41 -2.69 -10.22 0.17
N ARG A 42 -2.12 -10.95 1.13
CA ARG A 42 -2.69 -11.08 2.47
C ARG A 42 -2.69 -9.74 3.19
N GLU A 43 -1.58 -9.00 3.13
CA GLU A 43 -1.45 -7.66 3.71
C GLU A 43 -2.51 -6.69 3.15
N LEU A 44 -2.70 -6.72 1.82
CA LEU A 44 -3.74 -5.92 1.16
C LEU A 44 -5.15 -6.31 1.61
N ARG A 45 -5.44 -7.61 1.73
CA ARG A 45 -6.74 -8.10 2.24
C ARG A 45 -7.01 -7.67 3.67
N GLU A 46 -5.99 -7.64 4.53
CA GLU A 46 -6.13 -7.18 5.92
C GLU A 46 -6.47 -5.68 5.97
N VAL A 47 -5.81 -4.85 5.15
CA VAL A 47 -6.13 -3.41 5.02
C VAL A 47 -7.53 -3.20 4.45
N ASP A 48 -7.91 -3.94 3.42
CA ASP A 48 -9.23 -3.82 2.81
C ASP A 48 -10.33 -4.32 3.75
N GLY A 49 -10.08 -5.37 4.54
CA GLY A 49 -10.97 -5.80 5.62
C GLY A 49 -11.22 -4.69 6.64
N ALA A 50 -10.17 -3.98 7.07
CA ALA A 50 -10.31 -2.83 7.96
C ALA A 50 -11.11 -1.68 7.30
N ARG A 51 -10.88 -1.40 6.00
CA ARG A 51 -11.65 -0.39 5.25
C ARG A 51 -13.14 -0.74 5.14
N VAL A 52 -13.47 -2.01 4.87
CA VAL A 52 -14.85 -2.49 4.83
C VAL A 52 -15.51 -2.32 6.21
N SER A 53 -14.80 -2.65 7.29
CA SER A 53 -15.30 -2.43 8.65
C SER A 53 -15.57 -0.95 8.95
N ILE A 54 -14.68 -0.04 8.53
CA ILE A 54 -14.89 1.40 8.68
C ILE A 54 -16.12 1.86 7.88
N ALA A 55 -16.29 1.37 6.64
CA ALA A 55 -17.43 1.72 5.81
C ALA A 55 -18.75 1.29 6.46
N ALA A 56 -18.81 0.06 6.99
CA ALA A 56 -19.97 -0.41 7.74
C ALA A 56 -20.25 0.46 8.98
N ALA A 57 -19.21 0.77 9.77
CA ALA A 57 -19.36 1.63 10.94
C ALA A 57 -19.84 3.06 10.61
N LYS A 58 -19.46 3.60 9.43
CA LYS A 58 -19.97 4.89 8.94
C LYS A 58 -21.45 4.83 8.57
N VAL A 59 -21.90 3.74 7.96
CA VAL A 59 -23.33 3.51 7.69
C VAL A 59 -24.11 3.43 9.01
N ASP A 60 -23.60 2.67 9.98
CA ASP A 60 -24.21 2.55 11.30
C ASP A 60 -24.25 3.89 12.05
N LEU A 61 -23.19 4.69 11.95
CA LEU A 61 -23.14 6.03 12.53
C LEU A 61 -24.25 6.91 11.96
N PHE A 62 -24.44 6.90 10.64
CA PHE A 62 -25.50 7.67 9.99
C PHE A 62 -26.89 7.21 10.44
N ALA A 63 -27.11 5.90 10.53
CA ALA A 63 -28.37 5.34 11.03
C ALA A 63 -28.62 5.74 12.51
N ALA A 64 -27.59 5.69 13.35
CA ALA A 64 -27.67 6.07 14.75
C ALA A 64 -27.95 7.58 14.92
N GLN A 65 -27.31 8.43 14.12
CA GLN A 65 -27.60 9.87 14.07
C GLN A 65 -29.05 10.16 13.67
N ARG A 66 -29.57 9.44 12.68
CA ARG A 66 -30.98 9.55 12.29
C ARG A 66 -31.92 9.11 13.41
N ALA A 67 -31.56 8.08 14.17
CA ALA A 67 -32.32 7.64 15.34
C ALA A 67 -32.24 8.63 16.52
N MET A 68 -31.17 9.43 16.60
CA MET A 68 -31.02 10.49 17.61
C MET A 68 -31.86 11.73 17.29
N ALA A 69 -32.10 12.01 16.00
CA ALA A 69 -32.76 13.23 15.54
C ALA A 69 -34.11 13.55 16.25
N PRO A 70 -35.00 12.59 16.53
CA PRO A 70 -36.26 12.86 17.23
C PRO A 70 -36.08 13.35 18.68
N PHE A 71 -34.98 12.97 19.34
CA PHE A 71 -34.71 13.34 20.73
C PHE A 71 -34.00 14.70 20.84
N GLN A 72 -33.37 15.15 19.77
CA GLN A 72 -32.55 16.36 19.74
C GLN A 72 -33.31 17.62 20.21
N PRO A 73 -34.55 17.90 19.74
CA PRO A 73 -35.29 19.08 20.21
C PRO A 73 -35.60 19.03 21.70
N SER A 74 -35.93 17.86 22.24
CA SER A 74 -36.23 17.69 23.67
C SER A 74 -34.98 17.87 24.53
N LEU A 75 -33.84 17.33 24.10
CA LEU A 75 -32.55 17.52 24.77
C LEU A 75 -32.12 18.99 24.76
N ASP A 76 -32.27 19.67 23.63
CA ASP A 76 -31.86 21.07 23.50
C ASP A 76 -32.78 22.00 24.29
N GLN A 77 -34.10 21.74 24.30
CA GLN A 77 -35.03 22.46 25.17
C GLN A 77 -34.70 22.24 26.66
N ALA A 78 -34.49 20.99 27.09
CA ALA A 78 -34.18 20.70 28.49
C ALA A 78 -32.84 21.33 28.93
N ARG A 79 -31.84 21.40 28.04
CA ARG A 79 -30.58 22.13 28.30
C ARG A 79 -30.81 23.63 28.45
N GLN A 80 -31.65 24.21 27.59
CA GLN A 80 -31.98 25.63 27.67
C GLN A 80 -32.76 25.95 28.96
N ASP A 81 -33.69 25.09 29.36
CA ASP A 81 -34.45 25.23 30.61
C ASP A 81 -33.53 25.20 31.84
N VAL A 82 -32.56 24.27 31.88
CA VAL A 82 -31.53 24.23 32.93
C VAL A 82 -30.73 25.54 32.96
N LYS A 83 -30.31 26.04 31.80
CA LYS A 83 -29.57 27.32 31.72
C LYS A 83 -30.39 28.50 32.23
N ASN A 84 -31.68 28.56 31.88
CA ASN A 84 -32.59 29.60 32.34
C ASN A 84 -32.82 29.51 33.86
N ALA A 85 -33.07 28.32 34.38
CA ALA A 85 -33.28 28.10 35.81
C ALA A 85 -32.02 28.42 36.64
N GLN A 86 -30.82 28.11 36.12
CA GLN A 86 -29.55 28.52 36.76
C GLN A 86 -29.43 30.04 36.85
N GLN A 87 -29.80 30.76 35.79
CA GLN A 87 -29.79 32.23 35.78
C GLN A 87 -30.80 32.82 36.77
N GLU A 88 -32.00 32.25 36.87
CA GLU A 88 -33.01 32.67 37.85
C GLU A 88 -32.58 32.36 39.28
N MET A 89 -32.00 31.19 39.54
CA MET A 89 -31.42 30.83 40.83
C MET A 89 -30.37 31.85 41.27
N TRP A 90 -29.39 32.18 40.42
CA TRP A 90 -28.40 33.20 40.73
C TRP A 90 -29.01 34.59 40.96
N SER A 91 -30.06 34.93 40.22
CA SER A 91 -30.76 36.21 40.37
C SER A 91 -31.56 36.26 41.67
N ALA A 92 -32.23 35.18 42.05
CA ALA A 92 -32.95 35.05 43.31
C ALA A 92 -32.00 35.09 44.52
N HIS A 93 -30.85 34.42 44.45
CA HIS A 93 -29.81 34.49 45.49
C HIS A 93 -29.24 35.90 45.66
N ARG A 94 -28.91 36.59 44.55
CA ARG A 94 -28.46 38.00 44.62
C ARG A 94 -29.53 38.92 45.20
N ARG A 95 -30.81 38.70 44.88
CA ARG A 95 -31.95 39.44 45.49
C ARG A 95 -32.04 39.18 46.99
N LEU A 96 -31.83 37.94 47.43
CA LEU A 96 -31.80 37.57 48.85
C LEU A 96 -30.65 38.24 49.60
N GLU A 97 -29.44 38.23 49.05
CA GLU A 97 -28.26 38.88 49.64
C GLU A 97 -28.47 40.39 49.84
N ARG A 98 -29.12 41.04 48.86
CA ARG A 98 -29.42 42.48 48.90
C ARG A 98 -30.69 42.84 49.67
N SER A 99 -31.45 41.84 50.17
CA SER A 99 -32.73 42.09 50.81
C SER A 99 -32.58 42.61 52.24
N GLY A 100 -33.21 43.75 52.53
CA GLY A 100 -33.33 44.28 53.89
C GLY A 100 -34.22 43.40 54.79
N ARG A 101 -34.13 43.61 56.11
CA ARG A 101 -34.75 42.77 57.15
C ARG A 101 -36.24 42.44 56.89
N VAL A 102 -37.00 43.41 56.38
CA VAL A 102 -38.44 43.28 56.09
C VAL A 102 -38.73 42.36 54.89
N LYS A 103 -37.97 42.48 53.79
CA LYS A 103 -38.20 41.70 52.55
C LYS A 103 -37.50 40.34 52.56
N ARG A 104 -36.62 40.09 53.54
CA ARG A 104 -35.76 38.89 53.61
C ARG A 104 -36.54 37.57 53.61
N ARG A 105 -37.70 37.52 54.27
CA ARG A 105 -38.54 36.29 54.28
C ARG A 105 -39.13 35.98 52.91
N ALA A 106 -39.54 36.99 52.15
CA ALA A 106 -40.00 36.81 50.78
C ALA A 106 -38.84 36.35 49.89
N ALA A 107 -37.71 37.05 49.91
CA ALA A 107 -36.55 36.70 49.11
C ALA A 107 -35.98 35.29 49.39
N ARG A 108 -36.08 34.80 50.64
CA ARG A 108 -35.73 33.40 50.98
C ARG A 108 -36.66 32.39 50.32
N ARG A 109 -37.97 32.69 50.26
CA ARG A 109 -38.94 31.82 49.58
C ARG A 109 -38.68 31.82 48.07
N ASP A 110 -38.35 32.97 47.50
CA ASP A 110 -38.04 33.08 46.06
C ASP A 110 -36.77 32.32 45.70
N ALA A 111 -35.69 32.45 46.50
CA ALA A 111 -34.47 31.66 46.32
C ALA A 111 -34.75 30.15 46.41
N LYS A 112 -35.49 29.72 47.44
CA LYS A 112 -35.88 28.31 47.59
C LYS A 112 -36.70 27.80 46.41
N ARG A 113 -37.61 28.63 45.88
CA ARG A 113 -38.42 28.27 44.70
C ARG A 113 -37.55 28.10 43.46
N ALA A 114 -36.58 29.00 43.26
CA ALA A 114 -35.63 28.89 42.14
C ALA A 114 -34.73 27.66 42.25
N ASP A 115 -34.32 27.27 43.47
CA ASP A 115 -33.60 26.02 43.72
C ASP A 115 -34.47 24.79 43.39
N GLU A 116 -35.73 24.79 43.84
CA GLU A 116 -36.69 23.73 43.54
C GLU A 116 -36.96 23.61 42.03
N GLU A 117 -37.10 24.73 41.34
CA GLU A 117 -37.25 24.78 39.87
C GLU A 117 -36.02 24.24 39.15
N LEU A 118 -34.81 24.67 39.55
CA LEU A 118 -33.56 24.14 39.01
C LEU A 118 -33.45 22.62 39.19
N ARG A 119 -33.90 22.10 40.34
CA ARG A 119 -33.93 20.65 40.58
C ARG A 119 -34.84 19.93 39.59
N LEU A 120 -36.08 20.43 39.41
CA LEU A 120 -37.06 19.83 38.52
C LEU A 120 -36.61 19.85 37.05
N VAL A 121 -36.00 20.94 36.56
CA VAL A 121 -35.50 20.97 35.17
C VAL A 121 -34.29 20.05 34.97
N ASN A 122 -33.45 19.84 36.00
CA ASN A 122 -32.38 18.85 35.95
C ASN A 122 -32.91 17.42 35.91
N GLU A 123 -33.97 17.11 36.66
CA GLU A 123 -34.67 15.81 36.59
C GLU A 123 -35.19 15.56 35.16
N ARG A 124 -35.87 16.54 34.55
CA ARG A 124 -36.34 16.46 33.15
C ARG A 124 -35.22 16.28 32.13
N LEU A 125 -34.09 16.98 32.30
CA LEU A 125 -32.91 16.78 31.45
C LEU A 125 -32.35 15.36 31.62
N GLY A 126 -32.37 14.83 32.85
CA GLY A 126 -32.02 13.44 33.13
C GLY A 126 -32.89 12.45 32.37
N GLU A 127 -34.20 12.63 32.41
CA GLU A 127 -35.17 11.81 31.66
C GLU A 127 -34.99 11.90 30.14
N ALA A 128 -34.80 13.12 29.61
CA ALA A 128 -34.53 13.28 28.18
C ALA A 128 -33.24 12.56 27.75
N LYS A 129 -32.21 12.58 28.60
CA LYS A 129 -30.95 11.85 28.36
C LYS A 129 -31.13 10.34 28.44
N THR A 130 -31.90 9.82 29.40
CA THR A 130 -32.12 8.37 29.50
C THR A 130 -32.88 7.83 28.30
N LEU A 131 -33.85 8.58 27.79
CA LEU A 131 -34.57 8.23 26.55
C LEU A 131 -33.66 8.24 25.32
N ALA A 132 -32.74 9.21 25.23
CA ALA A 132 -31.80 9.32 24.13
C ALA A 132 -30.55 8.40 24.25
N ALA A 133 -30.33 7.81 25.44
CA ALA A 133 -29.12 7.06 25.75
C ALA A 133 -28.81 5.92 24.76
N PRO A 134 -29.78 5.11 24.29
CA PRO A 134 -29.49 4.04 23.34
C PRO A 134 -28.99 4.55 21.99
N ALA A 135 -29.54 5.67 21.50
CA ALA A 135 -29.09 6.29 20.24
C ALA A 135 -27.69 6.89 20.40
N GLN A 136 -27.42 7.56 21.52
CA GLN A 136 -26.10 8.09 21.85
C GLN A 136 -25.04 6.99 21.96
N GLN A 137 -25.34 5.88 22.65
CA GLN A 137 -24.44 4.72 22.76
C GLN A 137 -24.08 4.14 21.40
N LYS A 138 -25.04 4.05 20.47
CA LYS A 138 -24.76 3.59 19.10
C LYS A 138 -23.84 4.55 18.35
N ILE A 139 -24.07 5.87 18.47
CA ILE A 139 -23.18 6.88 17.88
C ILE A 139 -21.75 6.71 18.41
N ASP A 140 -21.60 6.57 19.73
CA ASP A 140 -20.28 6.46 20.35
C ASP A 140 -19.59 5.14 19.99
N ALA A 141 -20.34 4.03 19.95
CA ALA A 141 -19.83 2.73 19.51
C ALA A 141 -19.37 2.75 18.04
N SER A 142 -20.14 3.37 17.14
CA SER A 142 -19.77 3.52 15.74
C SER A 142 -18.54 4.40 15.56
N ARG A 143 -18.42 5.50 16.31
CA ARG A 143 -17.20 6.33 16.32
C ARG A 143 -15.98 5.55 16.78
N ALA A 144 -16.10 4.86 17.92
CA ALA A 144 -15.03 4.03 18.43
C ALA A 144 -14.64 2.88 17.47
N ALA A 145 -15.58 2.37 16.66
CA ALA A 145 -15.27 1.39 15.62
C ALA A 145 -14.50 2.01 14.45
N ILE A 146 -14.88 3.22 14.01
CA ILE A 146 -14.13 3.98 12.99
C ILE A 146 -12.71 4.27 13.46
N ASP A 147 -12.55 4.84 14.66
CA ASP A 147 -11.25 5.20 15.23
C ASP A 147 -10.32 3.98 15.37
N ARG A 148 -10.88 2.84 15.82
CA ARG A 148 -10.15 1.57 15.90
C ARG A 148 -9.73 1.06 14.52
N GLY A 149 -10.61 1.14 13.53
CA GLY A 149 -10.30 0.76 12.15
C GLY A 149 -9.19 1.62 11.55
N GLU A 150 -9.26 2.94 11.73
CA GLU A 150 -8.22 3.88 11.26
C GLU A 150 -6.88 3.63 11.94
N SER A 151 -6.89 3.41 13.26
CA SER A 151 -5.71 3.02 14.03
C SER A 151 -5.12 1.70 13.53
N SER A 152 -5.98 0.71 13.24
CA SER A 152 -5.55 -0.58 12.68
C SER A 152 -4.88 -0.42 11.32
N ILE A 153 -5.46 0.34 10.39
CA ILE A 153 -4.84 0.62 9.08
C ILE A 153 -3.48 1.31 9.24
N SER A 154 -3.37 2.28 10.16
CA SER A 154 -2.10 2.95 10.42
C SER A 154 -1.03 1.99 10.93
N THR A 155 -1.40 1.10 11.86
CA THR A 155 -0.51 0.07 12.40
C THR A 155 -0.10 -0.93 11.34
N LEU A 156 -1.06 -1.46 10.56
CA LEU A 156 -0.80 -2.41 9.48
C LEU A 156 0.16 -1.83 8.44
N ARG A 157 -0.09 -0.59 7.97
CA ARG A 157 0.82 0.10 7.05
C ARG A 157 2.22 0.26 7.61
N THR A 158 2.35 0.52 8.91
CA THR A 158 3.65 0.58 9.56
C THR A 158 4.29 -0.80 9.55
N ILE A 159 3.60 -1.84 10.02
CA ILE A 159 4.14 -3.21 10.04
C ILE A 159 4.58 -3.66 8.64
N TYR A 160 3.75 -3.48 7.62
CA TYR A 160 4.04 -3.92 6.25
C TYR A 160 5.19 -3.12 5.63
N ARG A 161 5.28 -1.82 5.90
CA ARG A 161 6.45 -1.02 5.48
C ARG A 161 7.75 -1.55 6.08
N TRP A 162 7.72 -2.01 7.33
CA TRP A 162 8.91 -2.56 8.00
C TRP A 162 9.21 -4.00 7.60
N SER A 163 8.20 -4.77 7.17
CA SER A 163 8.40 -6.13 6.64
C SER A 163 9.25 -6.14 5.37
N GLY A 164 9.15 -5.08 4.56
CA GLY A 164 9.81 -5.00 3.27
C GLY A 164 9.28 -6.00 2.24
N ASN A 165 8.11 -6.61 2.46
CA ASN A 165 7.54 -7.63 1.58
C ASN A 165 7.28 -7.11 0.17
N GLU A 166 6.78 -5.88 0.01
CA GLU A 166 6.63 -5.22 -1.31
C GLU A 166 7.99 -5.08 -2.02
N ILE A 167 9.02 -4.60 -1.30
CA ILE A 167 10.38 -4.44 -1.85
C ILE A 167 10.96 -5.80 -2.24
N ARG A 168 10.72 -6.84 -1.43
CA ARG A 168 11.15 -8.21 -1.73
C ARG A 168 10.45 -8.74 -2.98
N LEU A 169 9.15 -8.50 -3.11
CA LEU A 169 8.36 -8.91 -4.27
C LEU A 169 8.91 -8.26 -5.55
N ASP A 170 9.12 -6.95 -5.54
CA ASP A 170 9.68 -6.20 -6.66
C ASP A 170 11.06 -6.74 -7.06
N ARG A 171 11.95 -6.96 -6.10
CA ARG A 171 13.29 -7.53 -6.34
C ARG A 171 13.23 -8.93 -6.97
N LEU A 172 12.31 -9.78 -6.52
CA LEU A 172 12.13 -11.13 -7.07
C LEU A 172 11.57 -11.08 -8.49
N ALA A 173 10.64 -10.16 -8.78
CA ALA A 173 10.10 -9.96 -10.12
C ALA A 173 11.17 -9.43 -11.08
N GLU A 174 12.01 -8.50 -10.63
CA GLU A 174 13.16 -8.02 -11.39
C GLU A 174 14.17 -9.15 -11.68
N LEU A 175 14.45 -10.01 -10.68
CA LEU A 175 15.35 -11.15 -10.86
C LEU A 175 14.80 -12.18 -11.85
N ASP A 176 13.51 -12.53 -11.76
CA ASP A 176 12.86 -13.44 -12.69
C ASP A 176 12.95 -12.93 -14.14
N SER A 177 12.65 -11.63 -14.33
CA SER A 177 12.80 -10.96 -15.63
C SER A 177 14.25 -10.93 -16.12
N ALA A 178 15.22 -10.73 -15.22
CA ALA A 178 16.65 -10.73 -15.56
C ALA A 178 17.12 -12.12 -16.01
N LEU A 179 16.67 -13.19 -15.33
CA LEU A 179 16.96 -14.57 -15.72
C LEU A 179 16.34 -14.93 -17.08
N LEU A 180 15.10 -14.50 -17.34
CA LEU A 180 14.46 -14.69 -18.64
C LEU A 180 15.25 -14.00 -19.76
N THR A 181 15.65 -12.74 -19.54
CA THR A 181 16.45 -11.95 -20.49
C THR A 181 17.80 -12.62 -20.76
N TRP A 182 18.47 -13.11 -19.72
CA TRP A 182 19.72 -13.86 -19.86
C TRP A 182 19.54 -15.13 -20.69
N ARG A 183 18.46 -15.90 -20.43
CA ARG A 183 18.16 -17.15 -21.16
C ARG A 183 17.91 -16.91 -22.65
N GLU A 184 17.10 -15.90 -22.97
CA GLU A 184 16.82 -15.50 -24.36
C GLU A 184 18.10 -15.07 -25.06
N TRP A 185 18.92 -14.27 -24.38
CA TRP A 185 20.24 -13.88 -24.87
C TRP A 185 21.15 -15.10 -25.12
N ALA A 186 21.23 -16.04 -24.17
CA ALA A 186 22.06 -17.24 -24.27
C ALA A 186 21.63 -18.13 -25.45
N ALA A 187 20.31 -18.24 -25.69
CA ALA A 187 19.73 -18.95 -26.82
C ALA A 187 19.96 -18.27 -28.19
N GLY A 188 20.57 -17.08 -28.20
CA GLY A 188 20.86 -16.33 -29.43
C GLY A 188 19.72 -15.41 -29.88
N GLU A 189 18.77 -15.09 -28.99
CA GLU A 189 17.76 -14.06 -29.27
C GLU A 189 18.35 -12.64 -29.12
N LEU A 190 17.72 -11.68 -29.79
CA LEU A 190 18.12 -10.28 -29.75
C LEU A 190 17.63 -9.64 -28.45
N ALA A 191 18.38 -9.80 -27.37
CA ALA A 191 18.27 -8.92 -26.21
C ALA A 191 19.08 -7.65 -26.50
N GLY A 192 18.54 -6.47 -26.19
CA GLY A 192 19.31 -5.23 -26.33
C GLY A 192 20.51 -5.23 -25.36
N ASP A 193 21.66 -4.70 -25.78
CA ASP A 193 22.86 -4.64 -24.92
C ASP A 193 22.58 -3.95 -23.57
N ILE A 194 21.69 -2.95 -23.58
CA ILE A 194 21.23 -2.24 -22.37
C ILE A 194 20.41 -3.15 -21.44
N GLU A 195 19.50 -3.96 -22.00
CA GLU A 195 18.64 -4.87 -21.25
C GLU A 195 19.46 -6.01 -20.62
N LEU A 196 20.42 -6.54 -21.36
CA LEU A 196 21.36 -7.53 -20.86
C LEU A 196 22.23 -6.96 -19.74
N SER A 197 22.80 -5.76 -19.92
CA SER A 197 23.60 -5.09 -18.89
C SER A 197 22.78 -4.90 -17.61
N ARG A 198 21.55 -4.40 -17.74
CA ARG A 198 20.65 -4.24 -16.59
C ARG A 198 20.34 -5.57 -15.91
N SER A 199 20.11 -6.63 -16.67
CA SER A 199 19.86 -7.98 -16.13
C SER A 199 21.06 -8.50 -15.36
N VAL A 200 22.28 -8.28 -15.87
CA VAL A 200 23.53 -8.61 -15.18
C VAL A 200 23.66 -7.83 -13.87
N ASP A 201 23.36 -6.53 -13.87
CA ASP A 201 23.42 -5.70 -12.66
C ASP A 201 22.41 -6.16 -11.60
N ILE A 202 21.18 -6.52 -12.00
CA ILE A 202 20.16 -7.08 -11.11
C ILE A 202 20.63 -8.41 -10.49
N MET A 203 21.20 -9.31 -11.30
CA MET A 203 21.74 -10.59 -10.81
C MET A 203 22.92 -10.39 -9.84
N LYS A 204 23.80 -9.42 -10.09
CA LYS A 204 24.93 -9.08 -9.21
C LYS A 204 24.49 -8.43 -7.89
N ALA A 205 23.44 -7.62 -7.93
CA ALA A 205 22.89 -6.95 -6.75
C ALA A 205 22.07 -7.89 -5.86
N ASN A 206 21.88 -9.16 -6.24
CA ASN A 206 21.11 -10.10 -5.46
C ASN A 206 21.88 -10.56 -4.21
N GLU A 207 21.26 -10.39 -3.05
CA GLU A 207 21.88 -10.70 -1.75
C GLU A 207 21.56 -12.13 -1.25
N ASN A 208 20.78 -12.93 -1.98
CA ASN A 208 20.41 -14.27 -1.52
C ASN A 208 21.61 -15.23 -1.60
N PRO A 209 22.14 -15.73 -0.46
CA PRO A 209 23.33 -16.56 -0.45
C PRO A 209 23.19 -17.87 -1.23
N GLU A 210 21.97 -18.42 -1.33
CA GLU A 210 21.70 -19.66 -2.07
C GLU A 210 21.87 -19.46 -3.59
N TRP A 211 21.66 -18.25 -4.08
CA TRP A 211 21.70 -17.93 -5.50
C TRP A 211 22.98 -17.22 -5.93
N GLN A 212 23.82 -16.77 -5.00
CA GLN A 212 25.04 -16.02 -5.32
C GLN A 212 25.97 -16.76 -6.30
N GLN A 213 26.25 -18.04 -6.06
CA GLN A 213 27.11 -18.82 -6.95
C GLN A 213 26.50 -19.06 -8.34
N PRO A 214 25.23 -19.53 -8.45
CA PRO A 214 24.54 -19.61 -9.74
C PRO A 214 24.52 -18.29 -10.50
N LEU A 215 24.14 -17.19 -9.85
CA LEU A 215 24.03 -15.87 -10.48
C LEU A 215 25.40 -15.34 -10.91
N ALA A 216 26.45 -15.53 -10.11
CA ALA A 216 27.81 -15.15 -10.49
C ALA A 216 28.24 -15.83 -11.80
N TYR A 217 27.99 -17.15 -11.92
CA TYR A 217 28.30 -17.90 -13.15
C TYR A 217 27.57 -17.32 -14.38
N LEU A 218 26.28 -17.01 -14.26
CA LEU A 218 25.50 -16.44 -15.38
C LEU A 218 26.04 -15.06 -15.78
N THR A 219 26.41 -14.24 -14.79
CA THR A 219 26.94 -12.90 -15.04
C THR A 219 28.31 -12.95 -15.71
N GLU A 220 29.19 -13.88 -15.30
CA GLU A 220 30.51 -14.10 -15.91
C GLU A 220 30.37 -14.58 -17.36
N ALA A 221 29.48 -15.54 -17.62
CA ALA A 221 29.19 -16.02 -18.97
C ALA A 221 28.71 -14.90 -19.91
N ALA A 222 27.93 -13.95 -19.39
CA ALA A 222 27.47 -12.79 -20.15
C ALA A 222 28.58 -11.74 -20.40
N THR A 223 29.46 -11.50 -19.42
CA THR A 223 30.56 -10.54 -19.55
C THR A 223 31.71 -11.04 -20.41
N ASP A 224 31.95 -12.35 -20.46
CA ASP A 224 33.10 -12.94 -21.15
C ASP A 224 32.82 -13.24 -22.63
N TRP A 225 31.54 -13.31 -23.01
CA TRP A 225 31.11 -13.59 -24.37
C TRP A 225 31.69 -12.60 -25.42
N PRO A 226 31.70 -11.28 -25.22
CA PRO A 226 32.29 -10.34 -26.18
C PRO A 226 33.77 -10.62 -26.49
N GLU A 227 34.54 -11.09 -25.51
CA GLU A 227 35.97 -11.42 -25.67
C GLU A 227 36.16 -12.70 -26.47
N HIS A 228 35.38 -13.74 -26.15
CA HIS A 228 35.41 -15.03 -26.83
C HIS A 228 34.85 -14.95 -28.26
N SER A 229 33.79 -14.19 -28.48
CA SER A 229 33.18 -13.97 -29.81
C SER A 229 34.13 -13.28 -30.78
N ARG A 230 34.87 -12.29 -30.29
CA ARG A 230 35.87 -11.56 -31.10
C ARG A 230 37.04 -12.47 -31.49
N GLN A 231 37.42 -13.42 -30.65
CA GLN A 231 38.44 -14.42 -30.98
C GLN A 231 37.93 -15.52 -31.91
N ALA A 232 36.70 -16.00 -31.73
CA ALA A 232 36.09 -17.04 -32.56
C ALA A 232 35.74 -16.57 -33.99
N LEU A 233 35.55 -15.26 -34.20
CA LEU A 233 35.31 -14.67 -35.52
C LEU A 233 36.61 -14.26 -36.26
N ARG A 234 37.77 -14.26 -35.59
CA ARG A 234 39.07 -13.96 -36.22
C ARG A 234 39.51 -14.94 -37.32
N PRO A 235 39.30 -16.27 -37.22
CA PRO A 235 39.70 -17.22 -38.27
C PRO A 235 38.96 -17.00 -39.59
N HIS A 236 37.75 -16.43 -39.55
CA HIS A 236 36.94 -16.17 -40.75
C HIS A 236 37.27 -14.84 -41.44
N LEU A 237 38.18 -14.04 -40.87
CA LEU A 237 38.66 -12.78 -41.44
C LEU A 237 40.09 -12.86 -42.00
N GLN A 238 40.74 -14.04 -41.96
CA GLN A 238 41.98 -14.24 -42.71
C GLN A 238 41.66 -14.43 -44.20
N VAL A 239 41.52 -13.30 -44.88
CA VAL A 239 41.61 -13.20 -46.34
C VAL A 239 42.95 -13.80 -46.76
N GLY A 240 42.91 -14.90 -47.53
CA GLY A 240 44.10 -15.56 -48.05
C GLY A 240 44.98 -14.60 -48.85
N PRO A 241 46.32 -14.80 -48.87
CA PRO A 241 47.23 -13.88 -49.53
C PRO A 241 46.92 -13.75 -51.03
N PRO A 242 47.08 -12.54 -51.62
CA PRO A 242 46.75 -12.32 -53.02
C PRO A 242 47.62 -13.20 -53.91
N THR A 243 46.97 -14.02 -54.73
CA THR A 243 47.60 -14.81 -55.78
C THR A 243 48.17 -13.84 -56.82
N VAL A 244 49.48 -13.64 -56.83
CA VAL A 244 50.17 -12.90 -57.90
C VAL A 244 50.06 -13.71 -59.19
N ARG A 245 49.09 -13.34 -60.04
CA ARG A 245 48.93 -13.91 -61.37
C ARG A 245 49.91 -13.23 -62.31
N ARG A 246 51.03 -13.90 -62.62
CA ARG A 246 51.89 -13.59 -63.77
C ARG A 246 51.04 -13.64 -65.05
N GLY A 247 50.89 -12.50 -65.72
CA GLY A 247 50.39 -12.41 -67.09
C GLY A 247 51.50 -11.86 -67.98
N LEU A 248 52.07 -12.74 -68.81
CA LEU A 248 52.98 -12.43 -69.90
C LEU A 248 52.17 -11.95 -71.11
N GLY A 249 52.68 -10.90 -71.77
CA GLY A 249 52.70 -10.76 -73.22
C GLY A 249 51.44 -10.24 -73.91
N ILE A 250 51.53 -9.03 -74.47
CA ILE A 250 51.05 -8.73 -75.83
C ILE A 250 52.12 -7.91 -76.54
N ASP A 251 52.39 -8.35 -77.77
CA ASP A 251 53.38 -7.92 -78.74
C ASP A 251 53.27 -6.46 -79.22
N TRP A 252 54.42 -5.89 -79.61
CA TRP A 252 54.67 -5.28 -80.92
C TRP A 252 56.13 -5.50 -81.31
#